data_AF-A0A4V2PY90-F1
#
_entry.id   AF-A0A4V2PY90-F1
#
_cell.length_a   1.000
_cell.length_b   1.000
_cell.length_c   1.000
_cell.angle_alpha   90.00
_cell.angle_beta   90.00
_cell.angle_gamma   90.00
#
_symmetry.space_group_name_H-M   'P 1'
#
loop_
_entity.id
_entity.type
_entity.pdbx_description
1 polymer ?
#
loop_
_entity_poly.entity_id
_entity_poly.type
_entity_poly.pdbx_seq_one_letter_code
_entity_poly.pdbx_strand_id
1 'polypeptide(L)'
;MKNRKYQGEAWKSFRKDIIESDRFVCLQCRRNSFEVVLQVHHKHYIKGRKLWEYASEDCITLCRGCHAMEHGIIMPNFGWDYICDEDLGDLIGICDRCGNNMRYAFHIYHEKWGSIQVGRQCCDNLTDSFEASNHLESARRFESRKQNFIKSLKWKEEDNIYKISKNLFEILISKDEECFNLSIYGKKSSKKYKTLSDAKASAFEVLENGKFIDYCLKHKIILPPKFKINDK
;
A
#
# COMPACT_ATOMS: atom_id res chain seq x y z
N MET A 1 1.25 -33.56 -29.34
CA MET A 1 2.50 -34.20 -29.85
C MET A 1 3.63 -33.95 -28.85
N LYS A 2 4.30 -34.98 -28.33
CA LYS A 2 5.42 -34.81 -27.38
C LYS A 2 6.67 -34.35 -28.15
N ASN A 3 7.26 -33.24 -27.75
CA ASN A 3 8.38 -32.60 -28.44
C ASN A 3 9.67 -33.44 -28.27
N ARG A 4 10.19 -34.04 -29.35
CA ARG A 4 11.33 -35.00 -29.36
C ARG A 4 12.60 -34.44 -28.70
N LYS A 5 12.77 -33.12 -28.68
CA LYS A 5 13.93 -32.43 -28.08
C LYS A 5 14.16 -32.73 -26.59
N TYR A 6 13.10 -33.04 -25.85
CA TYR A 6 13.16 -33.29 -24.41
C TYR A 6 13.23 -34.78 -24.04
N GLN A 7 13.33 -35.68 -25.03
CA GLN A 7 13.33 -37.13 -24.80
C GLN A 7 14.70 -37.79 -24.98
N GLY A 8 15.66 -37.08 -25.59
CA GLY A 8 17.03 -37.55 -25.78
C GLY A 8 17.76 -37.75 -24.45
N GLU A 9 18.63 -38.75 -24.40
CA GLU A 9 19.43 -39.10 -23.21
C GLU A 9 20.34 -37.94 -22.78
N ALA A 10 20.91 -37.20 -23.73
CA ALA A 10 21.74 -36.03 -23.46
C ALA A 10 21.00 -34.96 -22.62
N TRP A 11 19.74 -34.65 -22.97
CA TRP A 11 18.92 -33.73 -22.17
C TRP A 11 18.58 -34.31 -20.80
N LYS A 12 18.27 -35.61 -20.71
CA LYS A 12 17.95 -36.25 -19.43
C LYS A 12 19.14 -36.22 -18.47
N SER A 13 20.34 -36.51 -18.97
CA SER A 13 21.59 -36.44 -18.19
C SER A 13 21.86 -35.01 -17.73
N PHE A 14 21.93 -34.06 -18.66
CA PHE A 14 22.16 -32.65 -18.35
C PHE A 14 21.14 -32.10 -17.35
N ARG A 15 19.85 -32.37 -17.56
CA ARG A 15 18.78 -31.96 -16.65
C ARG A 15 19.00 -32.54 -15.24
N LYS A 16 19.43 -33.80 -15.13
CA LYS A 16 19.70 -34.46 -13.85
C LYS A 16 20.86 -33.75 -13.14
N ASP A 17 21.96 -33.51 -13.85
CA ASP A 17 23.16 -32.88 -13.30
C ASP A 17 22.87 -31.47 -12.74
N ILE A 18 22.08 -30.66 -13.45
CA ILE A 18 21.65 -29.33 -12.97
C ILE A 18 20.80 -29.43 -11.70
N ILE A 19 19.78 -30.30 -11.70
CA ILE A 19 18.89 -30.46 -10.54
C ILE A 19 19.65 -31.01 -9.32
N GLU A 20 20.59 -31.93 -9.54
CA GLU A 20 21.48 -32.47 -8.51
C GLU A 20 22.39 -31.39 -7.92
N SER A 21 22.97 -30.54 -8.77
CA SER A 21 23.80 -29.41 -8.35
C SER A 21 23.00 -28.41 -7.48
N ASP A 22 21.72 -28.20 -7.82
CA ASP A 22 20.79 -27.37 -7.05
C ASP A 22 20.17 -28.11 -5.85
N ARG A 23 20.72 -29.27 -5.46
CA ARG A 23 20.29 -30.08 -4.30
C ARG A 23 18.80 -30.46 -4.32
N PHE A 24 18.25 -30.69 -5.50
CA PHE A 24 16.85 -31.09 -5.68
C PHE A 24 15.84 -30.12 -5.05
N VAL A 25 16.13 -28.81 -5.07
CA VAL A 25 15.18 -27.77 -4.65
C VAL A 25 14.92 -26.77 -5.75
N CYS A 26 13.71 -26.20 -5.74
CA CYS A 26 13.41 -25.02 -6.54
C CYS A 26 14.21 -23.84 -5.97
N LEU A 27 15.06 -23.20 -6.76
CA LEU A 27 15.87 -22.08 -6.29
C LEU A 27 15.07 -20.81 -5.99
N GLN A 28 13.82 -20.74 -6.46
CA GLN A 28 12.91 -19.61 -6.23
C GLN A 28 12.05 -19.78 -4.97
N CYS A 29 11.35 -20.91 -4.80
CA CYS A 29 10.43 -21.13 -3.67
C CYS A 29 10.93 -22.14 -2.62
N ARG A 30 12.13 -22.69 -2.83
CA ARG A 30 12.81 -23.64 -1.92
C ARG A 30 12.13 -24.99 -1.66
N ARG A 31 10.93 -25.22 -2.20
CA ARG A 31 10.28 -26.55 -2.19
C ARG A 31 11.13 -27.60 -2.88
N ASN A 32 11.16 -28.80 -2.32
CA ASN A 32 12.01 -29.90 -2.80
C ASN A 32 11.28 -30.84 -3.78
N SER A 33 12.02 -31.80 -4.37
CA SER A 33 11.49 -32.75 -5.34
C SER A 33 10.43 -33.72 -4.83
N PHE A 34 10.26 -33.88 -3.51
CA PHE A 34 9.17 -34.69 -2.94
C PHE A 34 7.83 -33.93 -2.94
N GLU A 35 7.88 -32.60 -2.89
CA GLU A 35 6.69 -31.74 -2.85
C GLU A 35 6.26 -31.28 -4.26
N VAL A 36 7.22 -31.11 -5.17
CA VAL A 36 6.97 -30.50 -6.48
C VAL A 36 7.78 -31.14 -7.61
N VAL A 37 7.24 -31.01 -8.83
CA VAL A 37 7.98 -31.38 -10.04
C VAL A 37 8.96 -30.27 -10.40
N LEU A 38 10.25 -30.60 -10.35
CA LEU A 38 11.35 -29.71 -10.75
C LEU A 38 11.62 -29.77 -12.26
N GLN A 39 12.02 -28.64 -12.81
CA GLN A 39 12.35 -28.43 -14.21
C GLN A 39 13.57 -27.51 -14.29
N VAL A 40 14.37 -27.68 -15.34
CA VAL A 40 15.45 -26.77 -15.66
C VAL A 40 14.89 -25.69 -16.57
N HIS A 41 15.05 -24.43 -16.16
CA HIS A 41 14.74 -23.26 -16.95
C HIS A 41 16.04 -22.69 -17.53
N HIS A 42 16.03 -22.40 -18.83
CA HIS A 42 17.12 -21.67 -19.50
C HIS A 42 16.87 -20.17 -19.37
N LYS A 43 17.80 -19.44 -18.73
CA LYS A 43 17.67 -17.98 -18.47
C LYS A 43 17.65 -17.16 -19.76
N HIS A 44 18.23 -17.71 -20.83
CA HIS A 44 18.23 -17.10 -22.15
C HIS A 44 18.37 -18.20 -23.22
N TYR A 45 17.97 -17.89 -24.45
CA TYR A 45 18.05 -18.83 -25.57
C TYR A 45 19.01 -18.32 -26.65
N ILE A 46 19.96 -19.17 -27.04
CA ILE A 46 20.91 -18.92 -28.13
C ILE A 46 20.50 -19.72 -29.36
N LYS A 47 20.37 -19.05 -30.51
CA LYS A 47 19.91 -19.66 -31.77
C LYS A 47 20.85 -20.81 -32.18
N GLY A 48 20.26 -21.95 -32.53
CA GLY A 48 20.99 -23.14 -33.01
C GLY A 48 21.54 -24.05 -31.91
N ARG A 49 21.58 -23.59 -30.65
CA ARG A 49 22.08 -24.37 -29.51
C ARG A 49 21.04 -25.39 -29.02
N LYS A 50 21.49 -26.61 -28.69
CA LYS A 50 20.65 -27.65 -28.08
C LYS A 50 20.46 -27.40 -26.59
N LEU A 51 19.42 -28.00 -26.00
CA LEU A 51 19.04 -27.76 -24.61
C LEU A 51 20.11 -28.11 -23.57
N TRP A 52 21.02 -29.03 -23.88
CA TRP A 52 22.12 -29.47 -23.01
C TRP A 52 23.48 -28.83 -23.34
N GLU A 53 23.53 -27.92 -24.33
CA GLU A 53 24.76 -27.24 -24.74
C GLU A 53 24.93 -25.88 -24.03
N TYR A 54 24.16 -25.62 -22.97
CA TYR A 54 24.23 -24.41 -22.15
C TYR A 54 25.13 -24.63 -20.94
N ALA A 55 25.76 -23.57 -20.44
CA ALA A 55 26.49 -23.64 -19.18
C ALA A 55 25.50 -23.78 -18.01
N SER A 56 25.93 -24.42 -16.93
CA SER A 56 25.07 -24.58 -15.74
C SER A 56 24.62 -23.24 -15.16
N GLU A 57 25.46 -22.21 -15.25
CA GLU A 57 25.13 -20.83 -14.82
C GLU A 57 24.00 -20.18 -15.64
N ASP A 58 23.78 -20.65 -16.87
CA ASP A 58 22.68 -20.19 -17.74
C ASP A 58 21.36 -20.92 -17.45
N CYS A 59 21.39 -21.85 -16.52
CA CYS A 59 20.28 -22.69 -16.14
C CYS A 59 19.90 -22.44 -14.67
N ILE A 60 18.65 -22.74 -14.33
CA ILE A 60 18.15 -22.66 -12.95
C ILE A 60 17.10 -23.74 -12.73
N THR A 61 17.20 -24.45 -11.60
CA THR A 61 16.16 -25.40 -11.20
C THR A 61 14.96 -24.68 -10.60
N LEU A 62 13.80 -24.80 -11.26
CA LEU A 62 12.52 -24.23 -10.83
C LEU A 62 11.46 -25.33 -10.72
N CYS A 63 10.50 -25.19 -9.80
CA CYS A 63 9.29 -26.00 -9.84
C CYS A 63 8.38 -25.55 -11.00
N ARG A 64 7.44 -26.39 -11.44
CA ARG A 64 6.48 -26.04 -12.51
C ARG A 64 5.80 -24.68 -12.32
N GLY A 65 5.42 -24.34 -11.09
CA GLY A 65 4.80 -23.05 -10.77
C GLY A 65 5.76 -21.88 -10.99
N CYS A 66 6.95 -21.93 -10.38
CA CYS A 66 7.96 -20.88 -10.56
C CYS A 66 8.42 -20.76 -12.01
N HIS A 67 8.52 -21.88 -12.72
CA HIS A 67 8.86 -21.87 -14.14
C HIS A 67 7.78 -21.20 -15.00
N ALA A 68 6.50 -21.43 -14.71
CA ALA A 68 5.39 -20.76 -15.37
C ALA A 68 5.34 -19.26 -15.05
N MET A 69 5.67 -18.85 -13.80
CA MET A 69 5.80 -17.43 -13.43
C MET A 69 6.89 -16.74 -14.24
N GLU A 70 8.05 -17.38 -14.39
CA GLU A 70 9.18 -16.83 -15.14
C GLU A 70 8.84 -16.60 -16.63
N HIS A 71 7.96 -17.44 -17.18
CA HIS A 71 7.43 -17.27 -18.53
C HIS A 71 6.19 -16.37 -18.63
N GLY A 72 5.75 -15.73 -17.54
CA GLY A 72 4.56 -14.89 -17.53
C GLY A 72 3.26 -15.65 -17.81
N ILE A 73 3.23 -16.97 -17.61
CA ILE A 73 2.04 -17.81 -17.81
C ILE A 73 1.11 -17.72 -16.59
N ILE A 74 1.70 -17.58 -15.39
CA ILE A 74 0.96 -17.39 -14.14
C ILE A 74 1.52 -16.18 -13.39
N MET A 75 0.66 -15.54 -12.61
CA MET A 75 1.00 -14.34 -11.87
C MET A 75 2.12 -14.58 -10.83
N PRO A 76 3.13 -13.71 -10.75
CA PRO A 76 4.15 -13.75 -9.70
C PRO A 76 3.56 -13.59 -8.30
N ASN A 77 4.14 -14.30 -7.31
CA ASN A 77 3.70 -14.21 -5.91
C ASN A 77 4.47 -13.17 -5.08
N PHE A 78 5.47 -12.51 -5.64
CA PHE A 78 6.33 -11.53 -4.99
C PHE A 78 7.01 -10.63 -6.03
N GLY A 79 7.75 -9.61 -5.57
CA GLY A 79 8.44 -8.67 -6.45
C GLY A 79 7.50 -7.60 -7.01
N TRP A 80 6.41 -7.31 -6.28
CA TRP A 80 5.46 -6.28 -6.65
C TRP A 80 5.80 -4.97 -5.95
N ASP A 81 5.75 -3.89 -6.69
CA ASP A 81 5.92 -2.53 -6.20
C ASP A 81 4.56 -1.87 -5.96
N TYR A 82 4.43 -1.21 -4.82
CA TYR A 82 3.26 -0.40 -4.52
C TYR A 82 3.26 0.90 -5.34
N ILE A 83 2.12 1.24 -5.96
CA ILE A 83 1.98 2.50 -6.71
C ILE A 83 1.07 3.47 -5.96
N CYS A 84 -0.19 3.09 -5.76
CA CYS A 84 -1.20 3.96 -5.17
C CYS A 84 -2.43 3.17 -4.70
N ASP A 85 -3.31 3.85 -3.98
CA ASP A 85 -4.58 3.32 -3.51
C ASP A 85 -5.75 4.25 -3.80
N GLU A 86 -6.92 3.66 -3.89
CA GLU A 86 -8.19 4.34 -4.12
C GLU A 86 -9.28 3.77 -3.20
N ASP A 87 -10.07 4.66 -2.59
CA ASP A 87 -11.32 4.30 -1.90
C ASP A 87 -12.50 4.42 -2.86
N LEU A 88 -13.05 3.28 -3.29
CA LEU A 88 -14.19 3.20 -4.21
C LEU A 88 -15.52 3.61 -3.54
N GLY A 89 -15.51 3.90 -2.24
CA GLY A 89 -16.67 4.31 -1.46
C GLY A 89 -17.58 3.15 -1.02
N ASP A 90 -17.67 2.08 -1.82
CA ASP A 90 -18.48 0.88 -1.55
C ASP A 90 -17.74 -0.41 -1.96
N LEU A 91 -18.28 -1.58 -1.62
CA LEU A 91 -17.70 -2.90 -1.88
C LEU A 91 -17.90 -3.36 -3.35
N ILE A 92 -17.49 -2.50 -4.28
CA ILE A 92 -17.72 -2.65 -5.73
C ILE A 92 -16.48 -3.05 -6.53
N GLY A 93 -15.28 -2.89 -5.98
CA GLY A 93 -14.04 -3.31 -6.62
C GLY A 93 -13.86 -4.82 -6.59
N ILE A 94 -13.09 -5.38 -7.53
CA ILE A 94 -12.83 -6.82 -7.62
C ILE A 94 -11.32 -7.06 -7.62
N CYS A 95 -10.85 -7.99 -6.77
CA CYS A 95 -9.42 -8.26 -6.62
C CYS A 95 -8.90 -9.16 -7.73
N ASP A 96 -7.93 -8.69 -8.50
CA ASP A 96 -7.37 -9.44 -9.63
C ASP A 96 -6.67 -10.74 -9.18
N ARG A 97 -6.21 -10.80 -7.93
CA ARG A 97 -5.56 -11.98 -7.34
C ARG A 97 -6.53 -13.04 -6.83
N CYS A 98 -7.58 -12.64 -6.10
CA CYS A 98 -8.46 -13.59 -5.39
C CYS A 98 -9.93 -13.54 -5.79
N GLY A 99 -10.36 -12.57 -6.60
CA GLY A 99 -11.74 -12.40 -7.06
C GLY A 99 -12.71 -11.85 -6.02
N ASN A 100 -12.28 -11.59 -4.78
CA ASN A 100 -13.15 -11.03 -3.76
C ASN A 100 -13.50 -9.57 -4.04
N ASN A 101 -14.70 -9.18 -3.65
CA ASN A 101 -15.11 -7.77 -3.68
C ASN A 101 -14.34 -6.96 -2.62
N MET A 102 -14.04 -5.71 -2.95
CA MET A 102 -13.31 -4.79 -2.09
C MET A 102 -13.79 -3.35 -2.26
N ARG A 103 -13.63 -2.56 -1.20
CA ARG A 103 -13.85 -1.11 -1.23
C ARG A 103 -12.57 -0.33 -1.51
N TYR A 104 -11.46 -0.80 -0.96
CA TYR A 104 -10.17 -0.13 -1.12
C TYR A 104 -9.35 -0.91 -2.14
N ALA A 105 -9.10 -0.28 -3.29
CA ALA A 105 -8.32 -0.84 -4.38
C ALA A 105 -6.87 -0.36 -4.27
N PHE A 106 -5.94 -1.30 -4.24
CA PHE A 106 -4.50 -1.03 -4.25
C PHE A 106 -3.93 -1.39 -5.60
N HIS A 107 -3.28 -0.43 -6.24
CA HIS A 107 -2.62 -0.59 -7.52
C HIS A 107 -1.15 -0.94 -7.27
N ILE A 108 -0.75 -2.09 -7.77
CA ILE A 108 0.63 -2.61 -7.66
C ILE A 108 1.15 -2.99 -9.04
N TYR A 109 2.46 -2.96 -9.20
CA TYR A 109 3.14 -3.23 -10.48
C TYR A 109 4.22 -4.29 -10.33
N HIS A 110 4.41 -5.09 -11.37
CA HIS A 110 5.53 -6.01 -11.48
C HIS A 110 6.12 -5.94 -12.90
N GLU A 111 7.44 -5.86 -13.03
CA GLU A 111 8.16 -5.65 -14.31
C GLU A 111 7.69 -6.61 -15.42
N LYS A 112 7.53 -7.90 -15.09
CA LYS A 112 7.12 -8.95 -16.04
C LYS A 112 5.61 -9.13 -16.22
N TRP A 113 4.77 -8.46 -15.43
CA TRP A 113 3.31 -8.68 -15.42
C TRP A 113 2.48 -7.43 -15.71
N GLY A 114 3.01 -6.25 -15.40
CA GLY A 114 2.28 -4.98 -15.47
C GLY A 114 1.57 -4.64 -14.17
N SER A 115 0.59 -3.75 -14.26
CA SER A 115 -0.19 -3.24 -13.12
C SER A 115 -1.46 -4.05 -12.90
N ILE A 116 -1.80 -4.32 -11.64
CA ILE A 116 -3.06 -4.96 -11.24
C ILE A 116 -3.68 -4.21 -10.05
N GLN A 117 -4.98 -4.42 -9.83
CA GLN A 117 -5.69 -3.95 -8.65
C GLN A 117 -5.97 -5.10 -7.68
N VAL A 118 -5.62 -4.91 -6.41
CA VAL A 118 -5.79 -5.93 -5.38
C VAL A 118 -6.33 -5.34 -4.09
N GLY A 119 -6.98 -6.17 -3.29
CA GLY A 119 -7.41 -5.77 -1.95
C GLY A 119 -6.25 -5.74 -0.96
N ARG A 120 -6.46 -5.06 0.17
CA ARG A 120 -5.46 -4.87 1.26
C ARG A 120 -4.56 -6.09 1.50
N GLN A 121 -5.15 -7.23 1.84
CA GLN A 121 -4.37 -8.43 2.20
C GLN A 121 -3.54 -8.96 1.02
N CYS A 122 -4.05 -8.85 -0.20
CA CYS A 122 -3.31 -9.26 -1.38
C CYS A 122 -2.19 -8.28 -1.72
N CYS A 123 -2.39 -6.98 -1.51
CA CYS A 123 -1.34 -5.97 -1.64
C CYS A 123 -0.18 -6.26 -0.69
N ASP A 124 -0.47 -6.40 0.61
CA ASP A 124 0.56 -6.66 1.63
C ASP A 124 1.34 -7.94 1.30
N ASN A 125 0.64 -9.03 0.94
CA ASN A 125 1.27 -10.31 0.60
C ASN A 125 2.13 -10.27 -0.67
N LEU A 126 1.72 -9.51 -1.69
CA LEU A 126 2.43 -9.47 -2.98
C LEU A 126 3.64 -8.52 -2.94
N THR A 127 3.53 -7.43 -2.19
CA THR A 127 4.59 -6.43 -2.01
C THR A 127 5.56 -6.78 -0.88
N ASP A 128 5.26 -7.82 -0.09
CA ASP A 128 5.96 -8.18 1.14
C ASP A 128 6.12 -6.97 2.09
N SER A 129 5.06 -6.16 2.16
CA SER A 129 5.03 -4.92 2.91
C SER A 129 3.72 -4.78 3.70
N PHE A 130 3.66 -3.78 4.57
CA PHE A 130 2.42 -3.41 5.26
C PHE A 130 1.86 -2.08 4.77
N GLU A 131 2.28 -1.59 3.59
CA GLU A 131 1.91 -0.27 3.07
C GLU A 131 0.38 -0.11 2.96
N ALA A 132 -0.32 -1.12 2.41
CA ALA A 132 -1.78 -1.07 2.30
C ALA A 132 -2.45 -1.13 3.68
N SER A 133 -1.92 -1.95 4.58
CA SER A 133 -2.39 -2.03 5.96
C SER A 133 -2.24 -0.72 6.73
N ASN A 134 -1.06 -0.10 6.64
CA ASN A 134 -0.68 1.12 7.34
C ASN A 134 -1.44 2.33 6.79
N HIS A 135 -1.56 2.44 5.46
CA HIS A 135 -2.28 3.54 4.83
C HIS A 135 -3.76 3.54 5.24
N LEU A 136 -4.42 2.37 5.15
CA LEU A 136 -5.82 2.24 5.58
C LEU A 136 -6.02 2.51 7.06
N GLU A 137 -5.12 2.01 7.90
CA GLU A 137 -5.25 2.22 9.33
C GLU A 137 -5.06 3.69 9.71
N SER A 138 -4.08 4.36 9.11
CA SER A 138 -3.85 5.80 9.25
C SER A 138 -5.07 6.60 8.78
N ALA A 139 -5.56 6.34 7.56
CA ALA A 139 -6.72 7.01 6.99
C ALA A 139 -7.99 6.79 7.83
N ARG A 140 -8.26 5.55 8.28
CA ARG A 140 -9.41 5.24 9.14
C ARG A 140 -9.30 5.91 10.51
N ARG A 141 -8.11 5.92 11.12
CA ARG A 141 -7.90 6.61 12.41
C ARG A 141 -8.12 8.11 12.25
N PHE A 142 -7.62 8.71 11.18
CA PHE A 142 -7.81 10.12 10.88
C PHE A 142 -9.31 10.45 10.73
N GLU A 143 -10.02 9.72 9.87
CA GLU A 143 -11.44 9.96 9.63
C GLU A 143 -12.30 9.68 10.87
N SER A 144 -12.01 8.60 11.60
CA SER A 144 -12.71 8.30 12.87
C SER A 144 -12.49 9.42 13.90
N ARG A 145 -11.26 9.90 14.07
CA ARG A 145 -10.96 11.04 14.95
C ARG A 145 -11.65 12.32 14.48
N LYS A 146 -11.75 12.55 13.16
CA LYS A 146 -12.47 13.69 12.57
C LYS A 146 -13.96 13.61 12.90
N GLN A 147 -14.60 12.46 12.66
CA GLN A 147 -16.01 12.24 12.98
C GLN A 147 -16.29 12.38 14.48
N ASN A 148 -15.43 11.79 15.33
CA ASN A 148 -15.54 11.92 16.78
C ASN A 148 -15.37 13.37 17.26
N PHE A 149 -14.51 14.15 16.59
CA PHE A 149 -14.36 15.58 16.88
C PHE A 149 -15.58 16.40 16.45
N ILE A 150 -16.15 16.15 15.27
CA ILE A 150 -17.34 16.83 14.76
C ILE A 150 -18.54 16.58 15.69
N LYS A 151 -18.72 15.31 16.09
CA LYS A 151 -19.83 14.83 16.94
C LYS A 151 -19.56 14.95 18.44
N SER A 152 -18.44 15.54 18.85
CA SER A 152 -18.03 15.55 20.26
C SER A 152 -19.04 16.28 21.14
N LEU A 153 -19.44 15.67 22.26
CA LEU A 153 -20.26 16.34 23.29
C LEU A 153 -19.48 17.40 24.08
N LYS A 154 -18.16 17.52 23.89
CA LYS A 154 -17.32 18.52 24.57
C LYS A 154 -17.42 19.92 23.94
N TRP A 155 -18.10 20.05 22.80
CA TRP A 155 -18.43 21.36 22.24
C TRP A 155 -19.38 22.08 23.18
N LYS A 156 -18.94 23.23 23.70
CA LYS A 156 -19.81 24.14 24.43
C LYS A 156 -20.40 25.14 23.46
N GLU A 157 -21.70 25.34 23.55
CA GLU A 157 -22.44 26.31 22.75
C GLU A 157 -22.97 27.39 23.69
N GLU A 158 -22.51 28.63 23.49
CA GLU A 158 -22.97 29.82 24.21
C GLU A 158 -23.15 30.93 23.17
N ASP A 159 -24.36 31.50 23.09
CA ASP A 159 -24.69 32.67 22.22
C ASP A 159 -24.19 32.58 20.78
N ASN A 160 -24.51 31.48 20.07
CA ASN A 160 -24.07 31.21 18.69
C ASN A 160 -22.55 31.06 18.49
N ILE A 161 -21.80 30.87 19.58
CA ILE A 161 -20.38 30.56 19.57
C ILE A 161 -20.18 29.13 20.06
N TYR A 162 -19.52 28.32 19.23
CA TYR A 162 -19.11 26.97 19.57
C TYR A 162 -17.64 26.97 20.00
N LYS A 163 -17.37 26.51 21.23
CA LYS A 163 -16.03 26.44 21.80
C LYS A 163 -15.64 25.00 22.13
N ILE A 164 -14.42 24.62 21.78
CA ILE A 164 -13.78 23.39 22.27
C ILE A 164 -12.29 23.64 22.47
N SER A 165 -11.71 22.98 23.49
CA SER A 165 -10.26 22.92 23.65
C SER A 165 -9.76 21.57 23.17
N LYS A 166 -8.82 21.57 22.22
CA LYS A 166 -8.16 20.36 21.72
C LYS A 166 -6.68 20.62 21.46
N ASN A 167 -5.84 19.67 21.84
CA ASN A 167 -4.38 19.75 21.69
C ASN A 167 -3.79 21.07 22.23
N LEU A 168 -4.29 21.55 23.38
CA LEU A 168 -3.90 22.82 24.01
C LEU A 168 -4.31 24.11 23.25
N PHE A 169 -4.98 23.98 22.10
CA PHE A 169 -5.52 25.11 21.35
C PHE A 169 -7.01 25.29 21.68
N GLU A 170 -7.41 26.55 21.89
CA GLU A 170 -8.82 26.93 21.95
C GLU A 170 -9.36 27.15 20.55
N ILE A 171 -10.43 26.45 20.20
CA ILE A 171 -11.10 26.56 18.91
C ILE A 171 -12.45 27.23 19.18
N LEU A 172 -12.73 28.26 18.40
CA LEU A 172 -13.94 29.08 18.46
C LEU A 172 -14.56 29.10 17.06
N ILE A 173 -15.84 28.77 16.96
CA ILE A 173 -16.61 28.89 15.73
C ILE A 173 -17.79 29.82 16.03
N SER A 174 -17.78 31.01 15.47
CA SER A 174 -18.89 31.96 15.61
C SER A 174 -19.80 31.88 14.39
N LYS A 175 -21.10 31.77 14.60
CA LYS A 175 -22.11 31.85 13.53
C LYS A 175 -22.50 33.31 13.31
N ASP A 176 -22.45 33.76 12.06
CA ASP A 176 -22.77 35.13 11.64
C ASP A 176 -23.68 35.07 10.40
N GLU A 177 -24.92 35.55 10.54
CA GLU A 177 -26.02 35.50 9.55
C GLU A 177 -26.26 34.10 8.92
N GLU A 178 -25.50 33.73 7.89
CA GLU A 178 -25.56 32.43 7.19
C GLU A 178 -24.20 31.72 7.06
N CYS A 179 -23.15 32.23 7.71
CA CYS A 179 -21.80 31.70 7.62
C CYS A 179 -21.19 31.39 9.00
N PHE A 180 -20.29 30.42 9.04
CA PHE A 180 -19.49 30.09 10.22
C PHE A 180 -18.06 30.60 10.03
N ASN A 181 -17.58 31.36 10.99
CA ASN A 181 -16.21 31.86 11.05
C ASN A 181 -15.42 31.04 12.06
N LEU A 182 -14.35 30.39 11.60
CA LEU A 182 -13.45 29.59 12.44
C LEU A 182 -12.32 30.46 13.00
N SER A 183 -12.04 30.35 14.28
CA SER A 183 -10.87 30.94 14.94
C SER A 183 -10.16 29.88 15.78
N ILE A 184 -8.85 29.77 15.60
CA ILE A 184 -8.00 28.85 16.36
C ILE A 184 -7.00 29.70 17.12
N TYR A 185 -7.00 29.61 18.45
CA TYR A 185 -6.08 30.30 19.35
C TYR A 185 -5.97 31.81 19.06
N GLY A 186 -7.14 32.47 18.92
CA GLY A 186 -7.25 33.90 18.66
C GLY A 186 -6.94 34.33 17.22
N LYS A 187 -6.66 33.40 16.30
CA LYS A 187 -6.47 33.68 14.87
C LYS A 187 -7.67 33.25 14.06
N LYS A 188 -8.31 34.22 13.41
CA LYS A 188 -9.45 34.01 12.51
C LYS A 188 -8.99 33.39 11.19
N SER A 189 -9.73 32.38 10.72
CA SER A 189 -9.60 31.82 9.38
C SER A 189 -10.10 32.84 8.36
N SER A 190 -9.41 32.94 7.21
CA SER A 190 -9.87 33.74 6.08
C SER A 190 -11.05 33.08 5.34
N LYS A 191 -11.24 31.77 5.52
CA LYS A 191 -12.29 30.99 4.86
C LYS A 191 -13.57 31.04 5.70
N LYS A 192 -14.68 31.38 5.04
CA LYS A 192 -16.03 31.27 5.61
C LYS A 192 -16.63 29.91 5.26
N TYR A 193 -17.31 29.28 6.22
CA TYR A 193 -17.91 27.95 6.03
C TYR A 193 -19.44 28.05 6.00
N LYS A 194 -20.09 27.25 5.16
CA LYS A 194 -21.56 27.24 5.04
C LYS A 194 -22.21 26.44 6.17
N THR A 195 -21.56 25.37 6.63
CA THR A 195 -22.10 24.51 7.69
C THR A 195 -21.17 24.45 8.89
N LEU A 196 -21.75 24.20 10.07
CA LEU A 196 -20.99 23.97 11.30
C LEU A 196 -20.09 22.73 11.16
N SER A 197 -20.56 21.69 10.47
CA SER A 197 -19.78 20.47 10.24
C SER A 197 -18.52 20.75 9.43
N ASP A 198 -18.61 21.57 8.38
CA ASP A 198 -17.45 21.92 7.55
C ASP A 198 -16.43 22.76 8.33
N ALA A 199 -16.90 23.70 9.16
CA ALA A 199 -16.04 24.49 10.03
C ALA A 199 -15.31 23.60 11.06
N LYS A 200 -16.02 22.64 11.68
CA LYS A 200 -15.43 21.66 12.60
C LYS A 200 -14.44 20.74 11.90
N ALA A 201 -14.78 20.23 10.71
CA ALA A 201 -13.91 19.39 9.88
C ALA A 201 -12.60 20.10 9.53
N SER A 202 -12.70 21.34 9.04
CA SER A 202 -11.50 22.12 8.68
C SER A 202 -10.64 22.46 9.89
N ALA A 203 -11.24 22.72 11.06
CA ALA A 203 -10.50 22.95 12.30
C ALA A 203 -9.69 21.72 12.71
N PHE A 204 -10.30 20.53 12.60
CA PHE A 204 -9.62 19.27 12.88
C PHE A 204 -8.45 19.03 11.92
N GLU A 205 -8.66 19.20 10.62
CA GLU A 205 -7.64 18.97 9.59
C GLU A 205 -6.41 19.85 9.81
N VAL A 206 -6.61 21.15 10.03
CA VAL A 206 -5.53 22.14 10.24
C VAL A 206 -4.71 21.85 11.51
N LEU A 207 -5.32 21.24 12.52
CA LEU A 207 -4.64 20.87 13.77
C LEU A 207 -3.88 19.54 13.67
N GLU A 208 -4.45 18.54 12.99
CA GLU A 208 -3.83 17.19 12.92
C GLU A 208 -2.74 17.11 11.84
N ASN A 209 -2.83 17.90 10.76
CA ASN A 209 -1.79 17.94 9.72
C ASN A 209 -0.61 18.86 10.05
N GLY A 210 -0.55 19.42 11.26
CA GLY A 210 0.55 20.28 11.72
C GLY A 210 0.60 21.69 11.11
N LYS A 211 -0.21 22.01 10.09
CA LYS A 211 -0.18 23.30 9.39
C LYS A 211 -0.40 24.49 10.32
N PHE A 212 -1.19 24.32 11.38
CA PHE A 212 -1.37 25.38 12.38
C PHE A 212 -0.09 25.65 13.17
N ILE A 213 0.66 24.61 13.53
CA ILE A 213 1.93 24.74 14.25
C ILE A 213 2.95 25.44 13.37
N ASP A 214 3.06 25.02 12.10
CA ASP A 214 3.94 25.66 11.12
C ASP A 214 3.61 27.15 10.93
N TYR A 215 2.32 27.48 10.87
CA TYR A 215 1.86 28.88 10.83
C TYR A 215 2.26 29.64 12.09
N CYS A 216 2.09 29.05 13.27
CA CYS A 216 2.48 29.69 14.54
C CYS A 216 3.99 29.93 14.60
N LEU A 217 4.80 28.97 14.18
CA LEU A 217 6.26 29.09 14.12
C LEU A 217 6.68 30.19 13.14
N LYS A 218 6.12 30.20 11.93
CA LYS A 218 6.41 31.21 10.89
C LYS A 218 6.09 32.63 11.35
N HIS A 219 5.03 32.81 12.13
CA HIS A 219 4.58 34.11 12.62
C HIS A 219 5.02 34.44 14.06
N LYS A 220 5.95 33.65 14.64
CA LYS A 220 6.47 33.82 16.02
C LYS A 220 5.37 33.91 17.09
N ILE A 221 4.28 33.16 16.90
CA ILE A 221 3.18 33.08 17.87
C ILE A 221 3.63 32.16 19.01
N ILE A 222 3.47 32.63 20.25
CA ILE A 222 3.80 31.85 21.44
C ILE A 222 2.85 30.65 21.53
N LEU A 223 3.41 29.45 21.39
CA LEU A 223 2.68 28.20 21.56
C LEU A 223 2.43 27.91 23.06
N PRO A 224 1.41 27.10 23.41
CA PRO A 224 1.17 26.70 24.79
C PRO A 224 2.41 26.03 25.42
N PRO A 225 2.71 26.27 26.71
CA PRO A 225 3.98 25.88 27.36
C PRO A 225 4.26 24.36 27.41
N LYS A 226 3.30 23.49 27.05
CA LYS A 226 3.48 22.03 26.95
C LYS A 226 3.81 21.53 25.53
N PHE A 227 3.90 22.40 24.52
CA PHE A 227 4.44 22.06 23.21
C PHE A 227 5.97 22.05 23.27
N LYS A 228 6.57 20.94 23.74
CA LYS A 228 7.99 20.68 23.45
C LYS A 228 8.06 20.15 22.02
N ILE A 229 8.45 21.01 21.09
CA ILE A 229 8.92 20.57 19.77
C ILE A 229 10.24 19.86 20.07
N ASN A 230 10.27 18.53 19.95
CA ASN A 230 11.54 17.84 19.90
C ASN A 230 12.16 18.17 18.54
N ASP A 231 13.17 19.03 18.55
CA ASP A 231 14.05 19.21 17.40
C ASP A 231 14.85 17.91 17.22
N LYS A 232 14.34 17.02 16.36
CA LYS A 232 15.04 16.11 15.43
C LYS A 232 14.22 14.87 15.11
#